data_AF-W6NEJ9-F1
#
_entry.id   AF-W6NEJ9-F1
#
_cell.length_a   1.000
_cell.length_b   1.000
_cell.length_c   1.000
_cell.angle_alpha   90.00
_cell.angle_beta   90.00
_cell.angle_gamma   90.00
#
_symmetry.space_group_name_H-M   'P 1'
#
loop_
_entity.id
_entity.type
_entity.pdbx_description
1 polymer ?
#
loop_
_entity_poly.entity_id
_entity_poly.type
_entity_poly.pdbx_seq_one_letter_code
_entity_poly.pdbx_strand_id
1 'polypeptide(L)'
;YSGEPNAALQAFNRARRDLEWGERALYNMIEIVLNPDNEIIGGEVLDRADDRGDEADREMAAKTAERFLKEVTFKNNNSKYVLMENSILVASGVRSNVQKALDRLLPIVGNEGEKVSSVGAVLVVARAYMLMKQTPKAKAVLKRVVGHPWSLEDADYLEKCWLLLADLYINQNKSEQATTVLRTVLQHNASSIKAFEFLGYLREREQKFHDAAANYDDAWKLSRMRNPAIGYKLAYNLLKCKRLFDCIEVGYDSRAQGMVMVKKDPGKPYGEKLTKLHE
;
A
#
# COMPACT_ATOMS: atom_id res chain seq x y z
N TYR A 1 11.95 -3.62 -3.87
CA TYR A 1 11.04 -2.98 -4.85
C TYR A 1 11.76 -1.77 -5.45
N SER A 2 11.80 -1.62 -6.78
CA SER A 2 12.55 -0.54 -7.47
C SER A 2 11.71 0.71 -7.80
N GLY A 3 10.40 0.69 -7.47
CA GLY A 3 9.47 1.78 -7.81
C GLY A 3 9.12 1.87 -9.30
N GLU A 4 9.30 0.78 -10.07
CA GLU A 4 9.06 0.77 -11.51
C GLU A 4 8.01 -0.29 -11.89
N PRO A 5 6.71 -0.02 -11.65
CA PRO A 5 5.64 -0.99 -11.93
C PRO A 5 5.58 -1.38 -13.41
N ASN A 6 5.81 -0.43 -14.32
CA ASN A 6 5.79 -0.70 -15.77
C ASN A 6 6.92 -1.64 -16.22
N ALA A 7 8.13 -1.48 -15.67
CA ALA A 7 9.23 -2.38 -15.99
C ALA A 7 8.97 -3.79 -15.45
N ALA A 8 8.40 -3.89 -14.24
CA ALA A 8 7.98 -5.16 -13.65
C ALA A 8 6.90 -5.84 -14.50
N LEU A 9 5.86 -5.12 -14.93
CA LEU A 9 4.81 -5.64 -15.81
C LEU A 9 5.38 -6.16 -17.13
N GLN A 10 6.35 -5.46 -17.73
CA GLN A 10 7.01 -5.94 -18.96
C GLN A 10 7.77 -7.24 -18.72
N ALA A 11 8.49 -7.37 -17.61
CA ALA A 11 9.20 -8.60 -17.25
C ALA A 11 8.23 -9.76 -17.01
N PHE A 12 7.18 -9.56 -16.22
CA PHE A 12 6.17 -10.60 -15.97
C PHE A 12 5.42 -11.00 -17.24
N ASN A 13 5.11 -10.05 -18.12
CA ASN A 13 4.47 -10.36 -19.41
C ASN A 13 5.33 -11.25 -20.31
N ARG A 14 6.67 -11.20 -20.18
CA ARG A 14 7.58 -12.14 -20.87
C ARG A 14 7.54 -13.53 -20.24
N ALA A 15 7.41 -13.61 -18.92
CA ALA A 15 7.37 -14.86 -18.16
C ALA A 15 5.99 -15.53 -18.11
N ARG A 16 4.89 -14.85 -18.45
CA ARG A 16 3.52 -15.35 -18.24
C ARG A 16 3.15 -16.67 -18.93
N ARG A 17 3.90 -17.08 -19.96
CA ARG A 17 3.70 -18.34 -20.69
C ARG A 17 4.66 -19.45 -20.26
N ASP A 18 5.54 -19.16 -19.32
CA ASP A 18 6.47 -20.12 -18.76
C ASP A 18 5.72 -21.16 -17.91
N LEU A 19 6.18 -22.41 -17.95
CA LEU A 19 5.52 -23.53 -17.24
C LEU A 19 5.67 -23.45 -15.72
N GLU A 20 6.77 -22.90 -15.23
CA GLU A 20 7.07 -22.80 -13.81
C GLU A 20 6.72 -21.41 -13.25
N TRP A 21 7.03 -20.36 -14.03
CA TRP A 21 6.92 -18.97 -13.57
C TRP A 21 5.65 -18.27 -14.04
N GLY A 22 4.93 -18.84 -15.02
CA GLY A 22 3.79 -18.19 -15.65
C GLY A 22 2.67 -17.82 -14.67
N GLU A 23 2.29 -18.74 -13.79
CA GLU A 23 1.25 -18.51 -12.78
C GLU A 23 1.65 -17.42 -11.78
N ARG A 24 2.89 -17.49 -11.26
CA ARG A 24 3.42 -16.45 -10.35
C ARG A 24 3.50 -15.09 -11.04
N ALA A 25 3.88 -15.06 -12.32
CA ALA A 25 3.92 -13.84 -13.11
C ALA A 25 2.52 -13.22 -13.25
N LEU A 26 1.50 -14.03 -13.55
CA LEU A 26 0.12 -13.57 -13.65
C LEU A 26 -0.39 -12.98 -12.32
N TYR A 27 -0.13 -13.64 -11.18
CA TYR A 27 -0.53 -13.08 -9.88
C TYR A 27 0.17 -11.76 -9.55
N ASN A 28 1.47 -11.65 -9.81
CA ASN A 28 2.19 -10.39 -9.62
C ASN A 28 1.69 -9.28 -10.56
N MET A 29 1.35 -9.62 -11.81
CA MET A 29 0.75 -8.66 -12.74
C MET A 29 -0.60 -8.14 -12.24
N ILE A 30 -1.43 -9.02 -11.67
CA ILE A 30 -2.70 -8.62 -11.07
C ILE A 30 -2.44 -7.65 -9.91
N GLU A 31 -1.55 -7.99 -8.97
CA GLU A 31 -1.27 -7.13 -7.83
C GLU A 31 -0.76 -5.74 -8.25
N ILE A 32 0.12 -5.67 -9.25
CA ILE A 32 0.62 -4.39 -9.78
C ILE A 32 -0.49 -3.59 -10.45
N VAL A 33 -1.37 -4.21 -11.24
CA VAL A 33 -2.46 -3.48 -11.91
C VAL A 33 -3.47 -2.94 -10.89
N LEU A 34 -3.75 -3.69 -9.83
CA LEU A 34 -4.69 -3.25 -8.79
C LEU A 34 -4.10 -2.18 -7.87
N ASN A 35 -2.78 -2.09 -7.76
CA ASN A 35 -2.09 -1.14 -6.87
C ASN A 35 -0.69 -0.75 -7.41
N PRO A 36 -0.62 0.03 -8.51
CA PRO A 36 0.65 0.29 -9.20
C PRO A 36 1.67 1.04 -8.34
N ASP A 37 1.18 1.96 -7.51
CA ASP A 37 1.99 2.80 -6.61
C ASP A 37 2.32 2.13 -5.27
N ASN A 38 1.81 0.90 -5.07
CA ASN A 38 1.95 0.16 -3.83
C ASN A 38 1.47 0.95 -2.59
N GLU A 39 0.35 1.66 -2.76
CA GLU A 39 -0.28 2.42 -1.69
C GLU A 39 -1.02 1.50 -0.70
N ILE A 40 -1.34 2.04 0.47
CA ILE A 40 -2.06 1.30 1.50
C ILE A 40 -3.55 1.37 1.16
N ILE A 41 -4.05 0.37 0.44
CA ILE A 41 -5.48 0.28 0.11
C ILE A 41 -6.31 0.31 1.39
N GLY A 42 -7.15 1.33 1.52
CA GLY A 42 -8.01 1.56 2.68
C GLY A 42 -7.35 2.36 3.80
N GLY A 43 -6.12 2.85 3.63
CA GLY A 43 -5.48 3.82 4.53
C GLY A 43 -6.05 5.23 4.34
N GLU A 44 -5.96 6.05 5.39
CA GLU A 44 -6.49 7.43 5.38
C GLU A 44 -5.46 8.47 5.87
N VAL A 45 -4.33 8.06 6.46
CA VAL A 45 -3.38 8.97 7.12
C VAL A 45 -2.45 9.65 6.12
N LEU A 46 -1.79 8.86 5.26
CA LEU A 46 -0.76 9.34 4.33
C LEU A 46 -1.38 9.85 3.01
N ASP A 47 -2.59 9.40 2.71
CA ASP A 47 -3.35 9.76 1.50
C ASP A 47 -4.38 10.85 1.80
N ARG A 48 -3.98 12.12 1.69
CA ARG A 48 -4.93 13.24 1.74
C ARG A 48 -5.63 13.43 0.39
N ALA A 49 -6.87 12.94 0.35
CA ALA A 49 -8.07 13.50 -0.27
C ALA A 49 -8.30 13.48 -1.80
N ASP A 50 -7.31 13.46 -2.70
CA ASP A 50 -7.58 13.62 -4.15
C ASP A 50 -7.15 12.47 -5.09
N ASP A 51 -6.55 11.38 -4.56
CA ASP A 51 -5.92 10.33 -5.39
C ASP A 51 -6.56 8.94 -5.26
N ARG A 52 -7.79 8.84 -4.74
CA ARG A 52 -8.60 7.65 -5.02
C ARG A 52 -8.94 7.71 -6.50
N GLY A 53 -8.10 7.09 -7.32
CA GLY A 53 -8.21 7.08 -8.79
C GLY A 53 -9.66 6.93 -9.24
N ASP A 54 -9.96 7.57 -10.38
CA ASP A 54 -11.32 7.67 -10.89
C ASP A 54 -12.00 6.30 -10.83
N GLU A 55 -13.29 6.28 -10.50
CA GLU A 55 -14.04 5.02 -10.43
C GLU A 55 -13.92 4.21 -11.74
N ALA A 56 -13.82 4.93 -12.87
CA ALA A 56 -13.51 4.37 -14.18
C ALA A 56 -12.12 3.71 -14.27
N ASP A 57 -11.08 4.32 -13.69
CA ASP A 57 -9.72 3.76 -13.66
C ASP A 57 -9.67 2.49 -12.81
N ARG A 58 -10.33 2.50 -11.65
CA ARG A 58 -10.44 1.32 -10.78
C ARG A 58 -11.19 0.17 -11.45
N GLU A 59 -12.27 0.47 -12.16
CA GLU A 59 -13.00 -0.53 -12.93
C GLU A 59 -12.17 -1.07 -14.11
N MET A 60 -11.42 -0.20 -14.81
CA MET A 60 -10.54 -0.61 -15.90
C MET A 60 -9.38 -1.48 -15.41
N ALA A 61 -8.77 -1.13 -14.27
CA ALA A 61 -7.76 -1.93 -13.59
C ALA A 61 -8.32 -3.31 -13.20
N ALA A 62 -9.51 -3.34 -12.60
CA ALA A 62 -10.18 -4.60 -12.24
C ALA A 62 -10.45 -5.48 -13.47
N LYS A 63 -10.98 -4.92 -14.58
CA LYS A 63 -11.20 -5.64 -15.84
C LYS A 63 -9.89 -6.20 -16.43
N THR A 64 -8.81 -5.43 -16.34
CA THR A 64 -7.49 -5.86 -16.81
C THR A 64 -6.95 -7.01 -15.96
N ALA A 65 -7.10 -6.91 -14.64
CA ALA A 65 -6.75 -7.97 -13.70
C ALA A 65 -7.57 -9.25 -13.91
N GLU A 66 -8.88 -9.14 -14.16
CA GLU A 66 -9.74 -10.29 -14.49
C GLU A 66 -9.26 -11.01 -15.74
N ARG A 67 -8.77 -10.27 -16.76
CA ARG A 67 -8.21 -10.89 -17.97
C ARG A 67 -6.98 -11.72 -17.64
N PHE A 68 -6.06 -11.22 -16.83
CA PHE A 68 -4.89 -11.99 -16.39
C PHE A 68 -5.30 -13.20 -15.54
N LEU A 69 -6.29 -13.05 -14.65
CA LEU A 69 -6.77 -14.16 -13.84
C LEU A 69 -7.40 -15.28 -14.69
N LYS A 70 -8.04 -14.94 -15.82
CA LYS A 70 -8.60 -15.94 -16.75
C LYS A 70 -7.53 -16.80 -17.43
N GLU A 71 -6.32 -16.28 -17.60
CA GLU A 71 -5.16 -16.98 -18.18
C GLU A 71 -4.54 -18.01 -17.22
N VAL A 72 -4.85 -17.95 -15.91
CA VAL A 72 -4.37 -18.93 -14.93
C VAL A 72 -4.99 -20.31 -15.23
N THR A 73 -4.14 -21.31 -15.39
CA THR A 73 -4.51 -22.67 -15.81
C THR A 73 -5.14 -23.48 -14.68
N PHE A 74 -4.61 -23.39 -13.45
CA PHE A 74 -5.08 -24.15 -12.29
C PHE A 74 -6.06 -23.35 -11.42
N LYS A 75 -7.35 -23.40 -11.80
CA LYS A 75 -8.43 -22.66 -11.12
C LYS A 75 -9.08 -23.43 -9.95
N ASN A 76 -9.16 -24.76 -10.06
CA ASN A 76 -9.94 -25.57 -9.13
C ASN A 76 -9.21 -25.77 -7.80
N ASN A 77 -9.90 -25.52 -6.67
CA ASN A 77 -9.39 -25.67 -5.30
C ASN A 77 -8.09 -24.90 -4.98
N ASN A 78 -7.72 -23.92 -5.80
CA ASN A 78 -6.53 -23.10 -5.56
C ASN A 78 -6.91 -21.91 -4.66
N SER A 79 -6.45 -21.93 -3.40
CA SER A 79 -6.70 -20.86 -2.43
C SER A 79 -6.18 -19.50 -2.90
N LYS A 80 -5.07 -19.46 -3.66
CA LYS A 80 -4.52 -18.24 -4.25
C LYS A 80 -5.41 -17.70 -5.37
N TYR A 81 -5.99 -18.57 -6.19
CA TYR A 81 -6.95 -18.16 -7.22
C TYR A 81 -8.18 -17.51 -6.60
N VAL A 82 -8.78 -18.16 -5.59
CA VAL A 82 -9.94 -17.62 -4.86
C VAL A 82 -9.58 -16.28 -4.20
N LEU A 83 -8.42 -16.18 -3.56
CA LEU A 83 -7.97 -14.93 -2.95
C LEU A 83 -7.85 -13.81 -3.99
N MET A 84 -7.24 -14.10 -5.13
CA MET A 84 -7.01 -13.10 -6.18
C MET A 84 -8.32 -12.65 -6.83
N GLU A 85 -9.23 -13.58 -7.11
CA GLU A 85 -10.57 -13.27 -7.62
C GLU A 85 -11.31 -12.29 -6.70
N ASN A 86 -11.32 -12.58 -5.40
CA ASN A 86 -11.99 -11.72 -4.42
C ASN A 86 -11.25 -10.38 -4.21
N SER A 87 -9.93 -10.37 -4.33
CA SER A 87 -9.15 -9.11 -4.31
C SER A 87 -9.54 -8.19 -5.47
N ILE A 88 -9.74 -8.73 -6.68
CA ILE A 88 -10.19 -7.96 -7.85
C ILE A 88 -11.61 -7.41 -7.63
N LEU A 89 -12.52 -8.22 -7.08
CA LEU A 89 -13.88 -7.77 -6.75
C LEU A 89 -13.87 -6.59 -5.78
N VAL A 90 -13.03 -6.63 -4.73
CA VAL A 90 -12.88 -5.53 -3.78
C VAL A 90 -12.25 -4.30 -4.43
N ALA A 91 -11.23 -4.47 -5.26
CA ALA A 91 -10.54 -3.39 -5.95
C ALA A 91 -11.44 -2.65 -6.96
N SER A 92 -12.45 -3.32 -7.53
CA SER A 92 -13.43 -2.70 -8.44
C SER A 92 -14.22 -1.55 -7.82
N GLY A 93 -14.28 -1.44 -6.48
CA GLY A 93 -15.04 -0.38 -5.81
C GLY A 93 -16.57 -0.60 -5.79
N VAL A 94 -17.08 -1.49 -6.64
CA VAL A 94 -18.52 -1.72 -6.81
C VAL A 94 -19.10 -2.43 -5.57
N ARG A 95 -20.04 -1.77 -4.88
CA ARG A 95 -20.59 -2.25 -3.61
C ARG A 95 -21.11 -3.68 -3.64
N SER A 96 -21.75 -4.11 -4.73
CA SER A 96 -22.26 -5.49 -4.88
C SER A 96 -21.13 -6.51 -5.03
N ASN A 97 -20.02 -6.17 -5.70
CA ASN A 97 -18.84 -7.01 -5.81
C ASN A 97 -18.11 -7.14 -4.47
N VAL A 98 -18.01 -6.03 -3.73
CA VAL A 98 -17.40 -6.01 -2.39
C VAL A 98 -18.19 -6.90 -1.43
N GLN A 99 -19.53 -6.85 -1.47
CA GLN A 99 -20.36 -7.73 -0.64
C GLN A 99 -20.18 -9.20 -1.01
N LYS A 100 -20.17 -9.54 -2.30
CA LYS A 100 -19.90 -10.91 -2.76
C LYS A 100 -18.54 -11.43 -2.26
N ALA A 101 -17.52 -10.58 -2.26
CA ALA A 101 -16.21 -10.95 -1.77
C ALA A 101 -16.21 -11.21 -0.25
N LEU A 102 -16.93 -10.40 0.52
CA LEU A 102 -17.12 -10.64 1.96
C LEU A 102 -17.83 -11.98 2.22
N ASP A 103 -18.93 -12.25 1.53
CA ASP A 103 -19.71 -13.47 1.71
C ASP A 103 -18.88 -14.75 1.43
N ARG A 104 -17.95 -14.67 0.46
CA ARG A 104 -17.03 -15.76 0.11
C ARG A 104 -15.88 -15.94 1.10
N LEU A 105 -15.30 -14.84 1.60
CA LEU A 105 -14.06 -14.88 2.38
C LEU A 105 -14.29 -14.93 3.90
N LEU A 106 -15.41 -14.43 4.42
CA LEU A 106 -15.69 -14.49 5.85
C LEU A 106 -15.67 -15.92 6.43
N PRO A 107 -16.23 -16.94 5.76
CA PRO A 107 -16.10 -18.33 6.20
C PRO A 107 -14.64 -18.83 6.25
N ILE A 108 -13.78 -18.34 5.35
CA ILE A 108 -12.35 -18.72 5.28
C ILE A 108 -11.55 -18.05 6.42
N VAL A 109 -11.88 -16.80 6.72
CA VAL A 109 -11.28 -16.04 7.83
C VAL A 109 -11.67 -16.65 9.19
N GLY A 110 -12.83 -17.32 9.27
CA GLY A 110 -13.32 -17.97 10.48
C GLY A 110 -13.77 -16.96 11.55
N ASN A 111 -14.30 -17.48 12.65
CA ASN A 111 -14.86 -16.66 13.72
C ASN A 111 -13.80 -16.06 14.66
N GLU A 112 -14.22 -15.14 15.53
CA GLU A 112 -13.36 -14.61 16.59
C GLU A 112 -12.90 -15.75 17.53
N GLY A 113 -11.59 -15.81 17.80
CA GLY A 113 -10.96 -16.86 18.63
C GLY A 113 -10.44 -18.07 17.85
N GLU A 114 -10.86 -18.25 16.60
CA GLU A 114 -10.31 -19.29 15.72
C GLU A 114 -8.95 -18.86 15.15
N LYS A 115 -8.05 -19.85 14.95
CA LYS A 115 -6.76 -19.64 14.31
C LYS A 115 -6.97 -19.05 12.91
N VAL A 116 -6.20 -18.01 12.58
CA VAL A 116 -6.27 -17.40 11.24
C VAL A 116 -5.80 -18.42 10.22
N SER A 117 -6.71 -18.84 9.34
CA SER A 117 -6.43 -19.84 8.30
C SER A 117 -5.74 -19.24 7.07
N SER A 118 -5.99 -17.96 6.79
CA SER A 118 -5.38 -17.25 5.66
C SER A 118 -5.22 -15.76 5.97
N VAL A 119 -3.96 -15.31 6.04
CA VAL A 119 -3.62 -13.89 6.24
C VAL A 119 -4.08 -13.06 5.03
N GLY A 120 -3.93 -13.59 3.82
CA GLY A 120 -4.41 -12.96 2.60
C GLY A 120 -5.93 -12.70 2.63
N ALA A 121 -6.73 -13.67 3.06
CA ALA A 121 -8.18 -13.49 3.17
C ALA A 121 -8.54 -12.40 4.19
N VAL A 122 -7.82 -12.34 5.33
CA VAL A 122 -7.96 -11.25 6.31
C VAL A 122 -7.69 -9.89 5.67
N LEU A 123 -6.61 -9.76 4.90
CA LEU A 123 -6.27 -8.50 4.23
C LEU A 123 -7.41 -8.04 3.30
N VAL A 124 -7.94 -8.94 2.46
CA VAL A 124 -9.01 -8.61 1.51
C VAL A 124 -10.30 -8.24 2.24
N VAL A 125 -10.68 -8.98 3.29
CA VAL A 125 -11.85 -8.66 4.12
C VAL A 125 -11.69 -7.32 4.84
N ALA A 126 -10.51 -7.03 5.37
CA ALA A 126 -10.24 -5.75 6.02
C ALA A 126 -10.38 -4.58 5.03
N ARG A 127 -9.81 -4.71 3.83
CA ARG A 127 -9.95 -3.72 2.73
C ARG A 127 -11.41 -3.54 2.30
N ALA A 128 -12.16 -4.64 2.17
CA ALA A 128 -13.58 -4.60 1.88
C ALA A 128 -14.37 -3.81 2.95
N TYR A 129 -14.10 -4.06 4.23
CA TYR A 129 -14.71 -3.29 5.30
C TYR A 129 -14.31 -1.82 5.30
N MET A 130 -13.06 -1.48 4.99
CA MET A 130 -12.63 -0.09 4.83
C MET A 130 -13.39 0.61 3.70
N LEU A 131 -13.54 -0.05 2.55
CA LEU A 131 -14.29 0.48 1.42
C LEU A 131 -15.79 0.67 1.74
N MET A 132 -16.37 -0.23 2.54
CA MET A 132 -17.74 -0.10 3.04
C MET A 132 -17.88 0.88 4.22
N LYS A 133 -16.82 1.58 4.61
CA LYS A 133 -16.76 2.48 5.77
C LYS A 133 -17.11 1.80 7.10
N GLN A 134 -16.85 0.50 7.21
CA GLN A 134 -17.02 -0.31 8.42
C GLN A 134 -15.68 -0.46 9.17
N THR A 135 -15.05 0.67 9.48
CA THR A 135 -13.73 0.75 10.12
C THR A 135 -13.58 -0.08 11.40
N PRO A 136 -14.58 -0.15 12.31
CA PRO A 136 -14.47 -1.00 13.51
C PRO A 136 -14.31 -2.49 13.18
N LYS A 137 -15.04 -2.99 12.17
CA LYS A 137 -14.96 -4.39 11.74
C LYS A 137 -13.63 -4.68 11.06
N ALA A 138 -13.16 -3.79 10.19
CA ALA A 138 -11.83 -3.91 9.57
C ALA A 138 -10.74 -4.08 10.64
N LYS A 139 -10.77 -3.22 11.67
CA LYS A 139 -9.82 -3.28 12.78
C LYS A 139 -9.90 -4.59 13.57
N ALA A 140 -11.11 -5.07 13.87
CA ALA A 140 -11.31 -6.32 14.61
C ALA A 140 -10.66 -7.50 13.88
N VAL A 141 -10.85 -7.60 12.56
CA VAL A 141 -10.24 -8.67 11.76
C VAL A 141 -8.71 -8.51 11.70
N LEU A 142 -8.19 -7.30 11.48
CA LEU A 142 -6.74 -7.06 11.40
C LEU A 142 -6.00 -7.39 12.71
N LYS A 143 -6.62 -7.14 13.88
CA LYS A 143 -6.02 -7.48 15.18
C LYS A 143 -5.71 -8.97 15.33
N ARG A 144 -6.44 -9.84 14.64
CA ARG A 144 -6.21 -11.29 14.68
C ARG A 144 -4.87 -11.70 14.08
N VAL A 145 -4.31 -10.86 13.20
CA VAL A 145 -3.06 -11.12 12.48
C VAL A 145 -1.82 -10.68 13.28
N VAL A 146 -1.96 -9.81 14.28
CA VAL A 146 -0.82 -9.30 15.07
C VAL A 146 -0.06 -10.43 15.78
N GLY A 147 -0.76 -11.47 16.23
CA GLY A 147 -0.14 -12.65 16.87
C GLY A 147 0.12 -13.82 15.93
N HIS A 148 -0.12 -13.68 14.62
CA HIS A 148 0.10 -14.76 13.67
C HIS A 148 1.61 -14.99 13.47
N PRO A 149 2.10 -16.26 13.48
CA PRO A 149 3.51 -16.53 13.24
C PRO A 149 3.93 -16.00 11.87
N TRP A 150 5.09 -15.37 11.83
CA TRP A 150 5.65 -14.91 10.56
C TRP A 150 6.08 -16.11 9.72
N SER A 151 5.73 -16.08 8.43
CA SER A 151 6.15 -17.07 7.43
C SER A 151 6.55 -16.33 6.15
N LEU A 152 7.43 -16.92 5.35
CA LEU A 152 7.81 -16.32 4.06
C LEU A 152 6.62 -16.24 3.10
N GLU A 153 5.69 -17.21 3.16
CA GLU A 153 4.52 -17.26 2.30
C GLU A 153 3.50 -16.15 2.61
N ASP A 154 3.37 -15.78 3.89
CA ASP A 154 2.45 -14.74 4.34
C ASP A 154 3.11 -13.36 4.49
N ALA A 155 4.42 -13.25 4.31
CA ALA A 155 5.21 -12.06 4.65
C ALA A 155 4.60 -10.76 4.08
N ASP A 156 4.30 -10.76 2.79
CA ASP A 156 3.71 -9.59 2.11
C ASP A 156 2.30 -9.26 2.63
N TYR A 157 1.49 -10.27 2.94
CA TYR A 157 0.14 -10.08 3.48
C TYR A 157 0.17 -9.60 4.93
N LEU A 158 1.11 -10.11 5.74
CA LEU A 158 1.35 -9.69 7.12
C LEU A 158 1.74 -8.22 7.18
N GLU A 159 2.72 -7.81 6.37
CA GLU A 159 3.15 -6.42 6.29
C GLU A 159 1.99 -5.51 5.88
N LYS A 160 1.25 -5.85 4.80
CA LYS A 160 0.08 -5.07 4.35
C LYS A 160 -0.99 -4.98 5.44
N CYS A 161 -1.24 -6.05 6.20
CA CYS A 161 -2.18 -6.05 7.33
C CYS A 161 -1.71 -5.12 8.47
N TRP A 162 -0.43 -5.23 8.86
CA TRP A 162 0.14 -4.43 9.94
C TRP A 162 0.19 -2.94 9.59
N LEU A 163 0.56 -2.60 8.34
CA LEU A 163 0.55 -1.20 7.87
C LEU A 163 -0.86 -0.60 7.89
N LEU A 164 -1.88 -1.34 7.41
CA LEU A 164 -3.26 -0.89 7.47
C LEU A 164 -3.76 -0.75 8.92
N LEU A 165 -3.35 -1.66 9.82
CA LEU A 165 -3.69 -1.55 11.24
C LEU A 165 -3.01 -0.35 11.91
N ALA A 166 -1.75 -0.05 11.54
CA ALA A 166 -1.03 1.12 12.01
C ALA A 166 -1.72 2.41 11.57
N ASP A 167 -2.12 2.52 10.30
CA ASP A 167 -2.91 3.64 9.77
C ASP A 167 -4.17 3.90 10.61
N LEU A 168 -4.94 2.84 10.89
CA LEU A 168 -6.13 2.91 11.74
C LEU A 168 -5.83 3.35 13.17
N TYR A 169 -4.70 2.94 13.75
CA TYR A 169 -4.30 3.40 15.09
C TYR A 169 -3.90 4.87 15.09
N ILE A 170 -3.19 5.34 14.06
CA ILE A 170 -2.79 6.75 13.92
C ILE A 170 -4.02 7.64 13.81
N ASN A 171 -5.00 7.26 12.99
CA ASN A 171 -6.28 7.98 12.85
C ASN A 171 -7.07 8.05 14.17
N GLN A 172 -6.93 7.04 15.03
CA GLN A 172 -7.55 7.03 16.36
C GLN A 172 -6.71 7.70 17.45
N ASN A 173 -5.63 8.41 17.07
CA ASN A 173 -4.67 9.03 18.00
C ASN A 173 -4.01 8.03 18.97
N LYS A 174 -3.91 6.75 18.59
CA LYS A 174 -3.26 5.69 19.37
C LYS A 174 -1.81 5.50 18.91
N SER A 175 -1.02 6.57 19.01
CA SER A 175 0.35 6.66 18.47
C SER A 175 1.30 5.58 19.00
N GLU A 176 1.16 5.19 20.28
CA GLU A 176 1.99 4.14 20.87
C GLU A 176 1.69 2.77 20.25
N GLN A 177 0.40 2.43 20.10
CA GLN A 177 -0.03 1.18 19.46
C GLN A 177 0.42 1.13 17.99
N ALA A 178 0.28 2.25 17.28
CA ALA A 178 0.79 2.37 15.91
C ALA A 178 2.31 2.16 15.86
N THR A 179 3.06 2.82 16.74
CA THR A 179 4.54 2.69 16.80
C THR A 179 4.95 1.23 17.04
N THR A 180 4.29 0.52 17.96
CA THR A 180 4.59 -0.89 18.23
C THR A 180 4.37 -1.76 17.00
N VAL A 181 3.24 -1.60 16.31
CA VAL A 181 2.95 -2.37 15.08
C VAL A 181 3.97 -2.04 13.97
N LEU A 182 4.34 -0.77 13.80
CA LEU A 182 5.33 -0.33 12.81
C LEU A 182 6.73 -0.89 13.11
N ARG A 183 7.10 -1.02 14.39
CA ARG A 183 8.35 -1.68 14.79
C ARG A 183 8.34 -3.17 14.44
N THR A 184 7.21 -3.85 14.58
CA THR A 184 7.06 -5.24 14.12
C THR A 184 7.22 -5.35 12.61
N VAL A 185 6.68 -4.40 11.83
CA VAL A 185 6.92 -4.35 10.38
C VAL A 185 8.41 -4.26 10.08
N LEU A 186 9.12 -3.31 10.70
CA LEU A 186 10.56 -3.11 10.47
C LEU A 186 11.44 -4.26 10.97
N GLN A 187 10.98 -5.00 11.99
CA GLN A 187 11.67 -6.20 12.47
C GLN A 187 11.72 -7.30 11.40
N HIS A 188 10.66 -7.45 10.61
CA HIS A 188 10.55 -8.48 9.57
C HIS A 188 10.92 -7.96 8.17
N ASN A 189 10.69 -6.68 7.90
CA ASN A 189 11.06 -6.00 6.67
C ASN A 189 11.70 -4.64 6.98
N ALA A 190 13.02 -4.64 7.17
CA ALA A 190 13.82 -3.43 7.41
C ALA A 190 13.87 -2.49 6.19
N SER A 191 13.34 -2.90 5.03
CA SER A 191 13.25 -2.08 3.82
C SER A 191 11.85 -1.51 3.58
N SER A 192 10.95 -1.56 4.57
CA SER A 192 9.59 -1.05 4.44
C SER A 192 9.55 0.48 4.43
N ILE A 193 9.48 1.07 3.23
CA ILE A 193 9.39 2.52 3.03
C ILE A 193 8.18 3.11 3.77
N LYS A 194 7.01 2.45 3.68
CA LYS A 194 5.77 2.91 4.30
C LYS A 194 5.85 2.89 5.83
N ALA A 195 6.57 1.93 6.43
CA ALA A 195 6.73 1.90 7.87
C ALA A 195 7.55 3.10 8.37
N PHE A 196 8.65 3.43 7.70
CA PHE A 196 9.44 4.63 7.99
C PHE A 196 8.63 5.91 7.74
N GLU A 197 7.84 5.97 6.68
CA GLU A 197 6.97 7.12 6.40
C GLU A 197 5.95 7.37 7.52
N PHE A 198 5.30 6.32 8.04
CA PHE A 198 4.39 6.44 9.18
C PHE A 198 5.10 6.84 10.48
N LEU A 199 6.28 6.29 10.75
CA LEU A 199 7.06 6.68 11.93
C LEU A 199 7.48 8.15 11.84
N GLY A 200 7.91 8.61 10.67
CA GLY A 200 8.20 10.03 10.41
C GLY A 200 6.97 10.90 10.67
N TYR A 201 5.81 10.51 10.15
CA TYR A 201 4.55 11.21 10.37
C TYR A 201 4.16 11.30 11.86
N LEU A 202 4.30 10.21 12.61
CA LEU A 202 4.05 10.21 14.05
C LEU A 202 5.00 11.16 14.80
N ARG A 203 6.28 11.17 14.47
CA ARG A 203 7.28 12.05 15.11
C ARG A 203 7.06 13.52 14.77
N GLU A 204 6.62 13.81 13.55
CA GLU A 204 6.24 15.16 13.14
C GLU A 204 5.05 15.69 13.97
N ARG A 205 4.02 14.86 14.18
CA ARG A 205 2.88 15.20 15.06
C ARG A 205 3.29 15.43 16.51
N GLU A 206 4.35 14.75 16.96
CA GLU A 206 4.96 14.93 18.29
C GLU A 206 5.93 16.13 18.35
N GLN A 207 6.11 16.88 17.26
CA GLN A 207 7.10 17.97 17.11
C GLN A 207 8.56 17.53 17.31
N LYS A 208 8.84 16.23 17.17
CA LYS A 208 10.21 15.68 17.20
C LYS A 208 10.80 15.69 15.79
N PHE A 209 11.07 16.89 15.28
CA PHE A 209 11.48 17.08 13.88
C PHE A 209 12.80 16.38 13.51
N HIS A 210 13.72 16.23 14.47
CA HIS A 210 14.97 15.48 14.23
C HIS A 210 14.70 13.99 13.99
N ASP A 211 13.86 13.37 14.82
CA ASP A 211 13.49 11.96 14.66
C ASP A 211 12.64 11.77 13.40
N ALA A 212 11.75 12.72 13.09
CA ALA A 212 10.95 12.68 11.87
C ALA A 212 11.84 12.75 10.62
N ALA A 213 12.80 13.68 10.59
CA ALA A 213 13.76 13.79 9.50
C ALA A 213 14.58 12.51 9.31
N ALA A 214 15.03 11.86 10.39
CA ALA A 214 15.75 10.59 10.28
C ALA A 214 14.91 9.48 9.64
N ASN A 215 13.66 9.32 10.06
CA ASN A 215 12.75 8.32 9.48
C ASN A 215 12.43 8.62 8.02
N TYR A 216 12.16 9.87 7.66
CA TYR A 216 11.91 10.24 6.27
C TYR A 216 13.16 10.11 5.39
N ASP A 217 14.36 10.31 5.94
CA ASP A 217 15.63 10.10 5.22
C ASP A 217 15.84 8.63 4.88
N ASP A 218 15.59 7.71 5.83
CA ASP A 218 15.61 6.27 5.57
C ASP A 218 14.60 5.89 4.47
N ALA A 219 13.36 6.39 4.57
CA ALA A 219 12.34 6.17 3.55
C ALA A 219 12.76 6.71 2.17
N TRP A 220 13.36 7.91 2.13
CA TRP A 220 13.83 8.57 0.92
C TRP A 220 14.94 7.76 0.24
N LYS A 221 15.94 7.31 1.00
CA LYS A 221 17.04 6.46 0.52
C LYS A 221 16.54 5.11 0.02
N LEU A 222 15.67 4.44 0.77
CA LEU A 222 15.08 3.15 0.37
C LEU A 222 14.21 3.27 -0.89
N SER A 223 13.57 4.43 -1.11
CA SER A 223 12.86 4.75 -2.35
C SER A 223 13.78 5.09 -3.53
N ARG A 224 15.10 5.04 -3.34
CA ARG A 224 16.13 5.49 -4.30
C ARG A 224 15.95 6.95 -4.70
N MET A 225 15.45 7.79 -3.80
CA MET A 225 15.24 9.21 -4.02
C MET A 225 14.27 9.49 -5.18
N ARG A 226 13.26 8.63 -5.36
CA ARG A 226 12.30 8.71 -6.48
C ARG A 226 10.90 9.11 -6.07
N ASN A 227 10.54 9.03 -4.79
CA ASN A 227 9.20 9.40 -4.31
C ASN A 227 9.17 10.87 -3.83
N PRO A 228 8.79 11.84 -4.67
CA PRO A 228 8.87 13.26 -4.32
C PRO A 228 8.03 13.62 -3.09
N ALA A 229 6.95 12.88 -2.79
CA ALA A 229 6.13 13.14 -1.61
C ALA A 229 6.93 12.93 -0.31
N ILE A 230 7.73 11.85 -0.26
CA ILE A 230 8.64 11.59 0.87
C ILE A 230 9.73 12.65 0.93
N GLY A 231 10.31 13.01 -0.21
CA GLY A 231 11.34 14.04 -0.29
C GLY A 231 10.87 15.42 0.18
N TYR A 232 9.64 15.83 -0.14
CA TYR A 232 9.06 17.07 0.39
C TYR A 232 8.83 17.01 1.90
N LYS A 233 8.33 15.89 2.44
CA LYS A 233 8.19 15.68 3.90
C LYS A 233 9.55 15.75 4.59
N LEU A 234 10.59 15.16 3.99
CA LEU A 234 11.95 15.23 4.49
C LEU A 234 12.49 16.67 4.49
N ALA A 235 12.40 17.38 3.37
CA ALA A 235 12.85 18.77 3.26
C ALA A 235 12.17 19.68 4.29
N TYR A 236 10.86 19.52 4.49
CA TYR A 236 10.11 20.25 5.52
C TYR A 236 10.68 20.00 6.93
N ASN A 237 10.93 18.74 7.29
CA ASN A 237 11.47 18.40 8.61
C ASN A 237 12.92 18.88 8.78
N LEU A 238 13.74 18.84 7.72
CA LEU A 238 15.10 19.41 7.72
C LEU A 238 15.10 20.93 7.92
N LEU A 239 14.15 21.64 7.30
CA LEU A 239 13.95 23.07 7.51
C LEU A 239 13.63 23.39 8.97
N LYS A 240 12.71 22.61 9.59
CA LYS A 240 12.39 22.75 11.03
C LYS A 240 13.60 22.48 11.93
N CYS A 241 14.51 21.60 11.50
CA CYS A 241 15.78 21.33 12.18
C CYS A 241 16.89 22.35 11.87
N LYS A 242 16.62 23.40 11.08
CA LYS A 242 17.60 24.40 10.60
C LYS A 242 18.75 23.82 9.77
N ARG A 243 18.58 22.64 9.17
CA ARG A 243 19.53 22.01 8.26
C ARG A 243 19.29 22.50 6.83
N LEU A 244 19.64 23.77 6.59
CA LEU A 244 19.24 24.48 5.36
C LEU A 244 19.87 23.93 4.08
N PHE A 245 21.14 23.51 4.13
CA PHE A 245 21.82 22.95 2.95
C PHE A 245 21.17 21.64 2.50
N ASP A 246 21.02 20.68 3.43
CA ASP A 246 20.37 19.39 3.17
C ASP A 246 18.92 19.56 2.68
N CYS A 247 18.20 20.55 3.23
CA CYS A 247 16.85 20.88 2.80
C CYS A 247 16.80 21.33 1.32
N ILE A 248 17.74 22.17 0.88
CA ILE A 248 17.79 22.66 -0.50
C ILE A 248 18.11 21.52 -1.46
N GLU A 249 19.07 20.66 -1.12
CA GLU A 249 19.46 19.50 -1.93
C GLU A 249 18.29 18.53 -2.13
N VAL A 250 17.66 18.09 -1.02
CA VAL A 250 16.50 17.19 -1.08
C VAL A 250 15.33 17.84 -1.82
N GLY A 251 15.09 19.14 -1.61
CA GLY A 251 14.03 19.87 -2.30
C GLY A 251 14.24 19.94 -3.82
N TYR A 252 15.48 20.13 -4.26
CA TYR A 252 15.83 20.12 -5.68
C TYR A 252 15.60 18.74 -6.32
N ASP A 253 16.11 17.69 -5.68
CA ASP A 253 15.96 16.31 -6.17
C ASP A 253 14.49 15.89 -6.25
N SER A 254 13.71 16.22 -5.21
CA SER A 254 12.27 15.95 -5.17
C SER A 254 11.52 16.65 -6.30
N ARG A 255 11.87 17.92 -6.56
CA ARG A 255 11.28 18.70 -7.66
C ARG A 255 11.63 18.10 -9.02
N ALA A 256 12.89 17.71 -9.23
CA ALA A 256 13.32 17.09 -10.47
C ALA A 256 12.54 15.80 -10.75
N GLN A 257 12.36 14.94 -9.74
CA GLN A 257 11.56 13.72 -9.86
C GLN A 257 10.08 14.01 -10.11
N GLY A 258 9.50 14.99 -9.41
CA GLY A 258 8.13 15.43 -9.66
C GLY A 258 7.91 15.87 -11.11
N MET A 259 8.85 16.61 -11.71
CA MET A 259 8.77 17.01 -13.12
C MET A 259 8.90 15.83 -14.10
N VAL A 260 9.68 14.80 -13.75
CA VAL A 260 9.77 13.57 -14.56
C VAL A 260 8.46 12.79 -14.53
N MET A 261 7.79 12.70 -13.37
CA MET A 261 6.51 12.01 -13.25
C MET A 261 5.42 12.70 -14.08
N VAL A 262 5.31 14.03 -14.01
CA VAL A 262 4.32 14.79 -14.80
C VAL A 262 4.54 14.63 -16.32
N LYS A 263 5.80 14.56 -16.78
CA LYS A 263 6.09 14.32 -18.20
C LYS A 263 5.69 12.93 -18.68
N LYS A 264 5.63 11.93 -17.79
CA LYS A 264 5.18 10.56 -18.12
C LYS A 264 3.66 10.41 -18.11
N ASP A 265 2.94 11.37 -17.52
CA ASP A 265 1.49 11.32 -17.34
C ASP A 265 0.83 12.63 -17.84
N PRO A 266 0.83 12.89 -19.16
CA PRO A 266 0.46 14.19 -19.75
C PRO A 266 -1.02 14.56 -19.64
N GLY A 267 -1.85 13.70 -19.04
CA GLY A 267 -3.31 13.87 -18.94
C GLY A 267 -3.81 14.79 -17.82
N LYS A 268 -2.97 15.23 -16.88
CA LYS A 268 -3.37 16.16 -15.80
C LYS A 268 -2.71 17.54 -16.01
N PRO A 269 -3.49 18.63 -16.21
CA PRO A 269 -2.93 19.94 -16.50
C PRO A 269 -2.11 20.49 -15.33
N TYR A 270 -1.01 21.15 -15.69
CA TYR A 270 0.06 21.73 -14.85
C TYR A 270 -0.38 22.80 -13.81
N GLY A 271 -1.68 23.02 -13.60
CA GLY A 271 -2.19 24.30 -13.08
C GLY A 271 -2.56 24.40 -11.59
N GLU A 272 -2.90 23.31 -10.89
CA GLU A 272 -3.51 23.44 -9.54
C GLU A 272 -2.77 22.76 -8.38
N LYS A 273 -1.79 21.87 -8.64
CA LYS A 273 -1.09 21.15 -7.55
C LYS A 273 0.09 21.91 -6.92
N LEU A 274 0.57 23.01 -7.50
CA LEU A 274 1.69 23.79 -6.95
C LEU A 274 1.27 24.96 -6.05
N THR A 275 0.01 25.40 -6.11
CA THR A 275 -0.47 26.56 -5.33
C THR A 275 -0.99 26.20 -3.94
N LYS A 276 -1.26 24.93 -3.63
CA LYS A 276 -1.80 24.49 -2.32
C LYS A 276 -0.80 23.80 -1.38
N LEU A 277 0.47 23.72 -1.77
CA LEU A 277 1.57 23.28 -0.88
C LEU A 277 2.31 24.46 -0.21
N HIS A 278 1.82 25.68 -0.41
CA HIS A 278 2.39 26.92 0.13
C HIS A 278 1.53 27.60 1.22
N GLU A 279 0.50 26.91 1.74
CA GLU A 279 -0.26 27.32 2.93
C GLU A 279 -0.16 26.22 4.00
#